data_AF-A0A5J5LRZ6-F1
#
_entry.id   AF-A0A5J5LRZ6-F1
#
_cell.length_a   1.000
_cell.length_b   1.000
_cell.length_c   1.000
_cell.angle_alpha   90.00
_cell.angle_beta   90.00
_cell.angle_gamma   90.00
#
_symmetry.space_group_name_H-M   'P 1'
#
loop_
_entity.id
_entity.type
_entity.pdbx_description
1 polymer ?
#
loop_
_entity_poly.entity_id
_entity_poly.type
_entity_poly.pdbx_seq_one_letter_code
_entity_poly.pdbx_strand_id
1 'polypeptide(L)'
;MKSKHNFKSFWQFIRKNLKFCTVFIVTLALVFLSIFWGIIPVKQNFEGNLLVKSFSFTCQENESLLLKDVDNLSQIYLSGLKKFTLAGTFSSLADTELNKRERLEIESIRENSTLTITPTADFILQELRLQKETRVKNLKYAPFNNLLAFSLQPNSQPVNLSFNPSGNPIKITLSGYKIANLPQKKEDIPLEFNLSTTEFKLEIQQAIDVNLQLSQDKEQPIFWRNIKVNNVRFERPIITGNNVRDDLVESTIISGNIRMAQQDLKLEENQFLIVEKPGVEILNQIKIIREDTNQNLKLKTTGENLQITEASQGLEVSVSGNTNSIQVGLNPRLPIAQIQGSFLSRYLGSEAIVAIISFSAGLIVSLLSWLFDNFPASP
;
A
#
# COMPACT_ATOMS: atom_id res chain seq x y z
N MET A 1 36.37 46.62 -35.50
CA MET A 1 37.62 45.93 -35.95
C MET A 1 38.38 45.15 -34.87
N LYS A 2 38.09 45.29 -33.55
CA LYS A 2 38.77 44.53 -32.47
C LYS A 2 38.44 43.02 -32.39
N SER A 3 37.25 42.60 -32.82
CA SER A 3 36.82 41.19 -32.76
C SER A 3 37.63 40.23 -33.67
N LYS A 4 38.06 40.68 -34.86
CA LYS A 4 38.82 39.84 -35.81
C LYS A 4 40.25 39.53 -35.33
N HIS A 5 40.85 40.42 -34.54
CA HIS A 5 42.23 40.24 -34.06
C HIS A 5 42.31 39.22 -32.91
N ASN A 6 41.30 39.24 -32.02
CA ASN A 6 41.17 38.28 -30.92
C ASN A 6 40.85 36.86 -31.41
N PHE A 7 40.12 36.72 -32.51
CA PHE A 7 39.81 35.40 -33.08
C PHE A 7 41.05 34.74 -33.73
N LYS A 8 41.92 35.55 -34.36
CA LYS A 8 43.13 35.05 -35.02
C LYS A 8 44.20 34.63 -34.01
N SER A 9 44.38 35.38 -32.91
CA SER A 9 45.29 35.01 -31.82
C SER A 9 44.82 33.75 -31.08
N PHE A 10 43.50 33.61 -30.86
CA PHE A 10 42.90 32.41 -30.28
C PHE A 10 43.14 31.15 -31.12
N TRP A 11 42.93 31.23 -32.44
CA TRP A 11 43.18 30.10 -33.34
C TRP A 11 44.67 29.71 -33.42
N GLN A 12 45.57 30.70 -33.36
CA GLN A 12 47.01 30.45 -33.29
C GLN A 12 47.42 29.77 -31.98
N PHE A 13 46.83 30.17 -30.84
CA PHE A 13 47.04 29.52 -29.56
C PHE A 13 46.56 28.07 -29.56
N ILE A 14 45.34 27.79 -30.05
CA ILE A 14 44.81 26.42 -30.16
C ILE A 14 45.73 25.58 -31.04
N ARG A 15 46.17 26.09 -32.19
CA ARG A 15 47.04 25.34 -33.10
C ARG A 15 48.41 25.04 -32.50
N LYS A 16 48.96 25.95 -31.69
CA LYS A 16 50.25 25.77 -30.98
C LYS A 16 50.14 24.76 -29.83
N ASN A 17 49.00 24.73 -29.13
CA ASN A 17 48.76 23.88 -27.96
C ASN A 17 47.76 22.75 -28.23
N LEU A 18 47.65 22.29 -29.49
CA LEU A 18 46.58 21.41 -29.95
C LEU A 18 46.39 20.17 -29.08
N LYS A 19 47.47 19.51 -28.66
CA LYS A 19 47.41 18.32 -27.79
C LYS A 19 46.73 18.62 -26.45
N PHE A 20 47.09 19.75 -25.83
CA PHE A 20 46.51 20.16 -24.56
C PHE A 20 45.05 20.58 -24.74
N CYS A 21 44.73 21.38 -25.77
CA CYS A 21 43.35 21.75 -26.06
C CYS A 21 42.47 20.52 -26.33
N THR A 22 42.97 19.49 -27.01
CA THR A 22 42.26 18.23 -27.19
C THR A 22 42.04 17.52 -25.85
N VAL A 23 43.07 17.39 -25.00
CA VAL A 23 42.92 16.79 -23.67
C VAL A 23 41.90 17.57 -22.83
N PHE A 24 41.98 18.90 -22.82
CA PHE A 24 41.05 19.78 -22.12
C PHE A 24 39.60 19.56 -22.57
N ILE A 25 39.35 19.55 -23.88
CA ILE A 25 37.99 19.35 -24.43
C ILE A 25 37.49 17.94 -24.11
N VAL A 26 38.33 16.91 -24.22
CA VAL A 26 37.95 15.52 -23.90
C VAL A 26 37.65 15.37 -22.42
N THR A 27 38.47 15.92 -21.53
CA THR A 27 38.22 15.89 -20.07
C THR A 27 36.94 16.63 -19.73
N LEU A 28 36.73 17.82 -20.30
CA LEU A 28 35.51 18.59 -20.10
C LEU A 28 34.27 17.81 -20.59
N ALA A 29 34.35 17.20 -21.76
CA ALA A 29 33.28 16.36 -22.31
C ALA A 29 32.99 15.15 -21.42
N LEU A 30 34.00 14.48 -20.87
CA LEU A 30 33.83 13.36 -19.95
C LEU A 30 33.18 13.80 -18.62
N VAL A 31 33.55 14.97 -18.08
CA VAL A 31 32.90 15.51 -16.88
C VAL A 31 31.45 15.91 -17.17
N PHE A 32 31.18 16.54 -18.32
CA PHE A 32 29.79 16.82 -18.70
C PHE A 32 28.98 15.54 -18.89
N LEU A 33 29.56 14.49 -19.48
CA LEU A 33 28.90 13.20 -19.64
C LEU A 33 28.59 12.55 -18.29
N SER A 34 29.52 12.61 -17.33
CA SER A 34 29.33 12.05 -15.99
C SER A 34 28.28 12.81 -15.18
N ILE A 35 28.28 14.15 -15.24
CA ILE A 35 27.24 15.00 -14.63
C ILE A 35 25.88 14.73 -15.30
N PHE A 36 25.85 14.66 -16.64
CA PHE A 36 24.63 14.40 -17.39
C PHE A 36 24.03 13.06 -17.01
N TRP A 37 24.83 11.98 -16.96
CA TRP A 37 24.40 10.68 -16.46
C TRP A 37 23.97 10.72 -14.99
N GLY A 38 24.55 11.58 -14.16
CA GLY A 38 24.14 11.76 -12.77
C GLY A 38 22.73 12.31 -12.57
N ILE A 39 22.15 12.99 -13.57
CA ILE A 39 20.86 13.69 -13.45
C ILE A 39 19.74 12.97 -14.22
N ILE A 40 20.07 12.03 -15.11
CA ILE A 40 19.05 11.28 -15.86
C ILE A 40 18.19 10.46 -14.88
N PRO A 41 16.87 10.70 -14.85
CA PRO A 41 15.94 9.93 -14.03
C PRO A 41 15.91 8.49 -14.52
N VAL A 42 16.11 7.53 -13.63
CA VAL A 42 15.96 6.11 -13.96
C VAL A 42 15.15 5.39 -12.90
N LYS A 43 14.48 4.36 -13.35
CA LYS A 43 13.75 3.42 -12.50
C LYS A 43 14.68 2.77 -11.50
N GLN A 44 14.33 2.88 -10.23
CA GLN A 44 14.99 2.18 -9.13
C GLN A 44 13.98 1.47 -8.25
N ASN A 45 14.46 0.42 -7.60
CA ASN A 45 13.69 -0.27 -6.59
C ASN A 45 13.62 0.59 -5.34
N PHE A 46 12.47 0.58 -4.70
CA PHE A 46 12.28 1.17 -3.39
C PHE A 46 11.65 0.15 -2.44
N GLU A 47 11.88 0.39 -1.17
CA GLU A 47 11.22 -0.31 -0.07
C GLU A 47 10.69 0.72 0.91
N GLY A 48 9.62 0.39 1.62
CA GLY A 48 9.05 1.28 2.61
C GLY A 48 8.30 0.51 3.68
N ASN A 49 8.17 1.16 4.83
CA ASN A 49 7.30 0.72 5.90
C ASN A 49 6.43 1.91 6.33
N LEU A 50 5.11 1.72 6.25
CA LEU A 50 4.12 2.76 6.50
C LEU A 50 3.14 2.28 7.57
N LEU A 51 2.88 3.12 8.57
CA LEU A 51 1.77 2.97 9.49
C LEU A 51 0.58 3.78 8.96
N VAL A 52 -0.55 3.11 8.71
CA VAL A 52 -1.70 3.71 8.03
C VAL A 52 -3.03 3.39 8.73
N LYS A 53 -3.98 4.33 8.66
CA LYS A 53 -5.37 4.15 9.13
C LYS A 53 -6.11 3.16 8.24
N SER A 54 -5.91 3.27 6.93
CA SER A 54 -6.43 2.32 5.94
C SER A 54 -5.65 2.40 4.63
N PHE A 55 -5.81 1.42 3.75
CA PHE A 55 -5.29 1.51 2.38
C PHE A 55 -6.11 0.65 1.42
N SER A 56 -5.91 0.86 0.13
CA SER A 56 -6.53 0.07 -0.93
C SER A 56 -5.49 -0.44 -1.91
N PHE A 57 -5.75 -1.56 -2.56
CA PHE A 57 -4.88 -2.12 -3.60
C PHE A 57 -5.67 -3.04 -4.54
N THR A 58 -5.07 -3.37 -5.67
CA THR A 58 -5.60 -4.37 -6.60
C THR A 58 -4.60 -5.52 -6.73
N CYS A 59 -5.08 -6.76 -6.58
CA CYS A 59 -4.25 -7.96 -6.68
C CYS A 59 -3.80 -8.21 -8.13
N GLN A 60 -2.59 -8.71 -8.33
CA GLN A 60 -2.02 -9.02 -9.65
C GLN A 60 -1.82 -10.51 -9.94
N GLU A 61 -2.13 -11.37 -8.97
CA GLU A 61 -1.96 -12.82 -9.07
C GLU A 61 -3.26 -13.57 -8.75
N ASN A 62 -3.38 -14.78 -9.28
CA ASN A 62 -4.46 -15.68 -8.91
C ASN A 62 -4.11 -16.43 -7.63
N GLU A 63 -5.13 -16.83 -6.87
CA GLU A 63 -4.99 -17.59 -5.62
C GLU A 63 -4.06 -16.93 -4.59
N SER A 64 -3.95 -15.59 -4.61
CA SER A 64 -3.08 -14.83 -3.72
C SER A 64 -3.66 -14.80 -2.31
N LEU A 65 -2.95 -15.39 -1.35
CA LEU A 65 -3.42 -15.53 0.02
C LEU A 65 -3.38 -14.16 0.73
N LEU A 66 -4.54 -13.66 1.15
CA LEU A 66 -4.65 -12.41 1.92
C LEU A 66 -4.72 -12.68 3.42
N LEU A 67 -5.66 -13.53 3.84
CA LEU A 67 -5.86 -13.93 5.24
C LEU A 67 -5.68 -15.44 5.35
N LYS A 68 -5.13 -15.89 6.49
CA LYS A 68 -4.96 -17.31 6.78
C LYS A 68 -5.05 -17.58 8.27
N ASP A 69 -5.63 -18.73 8.64
CA ASP A 69 -5.62 -19.30 9.99
C ASP A 69 -6.07 -18.29 11.07
N VAL A 70 -7.17 -17.55 10.83
CA VAL A 70 -7.70 -16.58 11.80
C VAL A 70 -8.64 -17.28 12.77
N ASP A 71 -8.13 -17.62 13.97
CA ASP A 71 -8.80 -18.43 15.00
C ASP A 71 -9.49 -17.62 16.12
N ASN A 72 -9.26 -16.31 16.22
CA ASN A 72 -9.80 -15.44 17.27
C ASN A 72 -10.93 -14.54 16.77
N LEU A 73 -11.96 -15.12 16.18
CA LEU A 73 -13.10 -14.38 15.64
C LEU A 73 -14.29 -14.47 16.60
N SER A 74 -14.75 -13.33 17.10
CA SER A 74 -16.00 -13.27 17.88
C SER A 74 -17.22 -13.08 16.98
N GLN A 75 -17.04 -12.46 15.82
CA GLN A 75 -18.11 -12.25 14.86
C GLN A 75 -17.58 -11.96 13.46
N ILE A 76 -18.32 -12.42 12.45
CA ILE A 76 -18.07 -12.10 11.05
C ILE A 76 -19.34 -11.50 10.48
N TYR A 77 -19.22 -10.33 9.86
CA TYR A 77 -20.31 -9.69 9.15
C TYR A 77 -19.95 -9.51 7.68
N LEU A 78 -20.81 -10.03 6.81
CA LEU A 78 -20.70 -9.92 5.36
C LEU A 78 -21.93 -9.19 4.83
N SER A 79 -21.72 -8.10 4.10
CA SER A 79 -22.80 -7.30 3.50
C SER A 79 -22.66 -7.25 1.99
N GLY A 80 -23.79 -7.35 1.27
CA GLY A 80 -23.83 -7.24 -0.20
C GLY A 80 -23.74 -8.58 -0.96
N LEU A 81 -23.73 -9.72 -0.27
CA LEU A 81 -23.86 -11.03 -0.92
C LEU A 81 -25.24 -11.14 -1.58
N LYS A 82 -25.29 -11.38 -2.90
CA LYS A 82 -26.55 -11.50 -3.67
C LYS A 82 -27.14 -12.89 -3.62
N LYS A 83 -26.31 -13.92 -3.74
CA LYS A 83 -26.72 -15.33 -3.68
C LYS A 83 -25.58 -16.16 -3.12
N PHE A 84 -25.90 -17.11 -2.26
CA PHE A 84 -24.96 -18.10 -1.75
C PHE A 84 -25.72 -19.37 -1.31
N THR A 85 -24.97 -20.45 -1.07
CA THR A 85 -25.52 -21.71 -0.59
C THR A 85 -24.89 -22.06 0.75
N LEU A 86 -25.70 -22.55 1.68
CA LEU A 86 -25.24 -23.24 2.88
C LEU A 86 -25.58 -24.72 2.77
N ALA A 87 -24.66 -25.59 3.19
CA ALA A 87 -24.88 -27.04 3.24
C ALA A 87 -24.42 -27.56 4.60
N GLY A 88 -25.18 -28.53 5.15
CA GLY A 88 -24.92 -29.11 6.46
C GLY A 88 -26.22 -29.43 7.19
N THR A 89 -26.11 -29.63 8.50
CA THR A 89 -27.27 -29.87 9.36
C THR A 89 -27.72 -28.55 9.99
N PHE A 90 -28.98 -28.18 9.79
CA PHE A 90 -29.57 -26.97 10.35
C PHE A 90 -30.39 -27.26 11.60
N SER A 91 -30.33 -26.35 12.57
CA SER A 91 -31.17 -26.40 13.77
C SER A 91 -31.73 -25.02 14.09
N SER A 92 -33.05 -24.89 14.10
CA SER A 92 -33.78 -23.70 14.50
C SER A 92 -35.00 -24.07 15.33
N LEU A 93 -35.20 -23.37 16.44
CA LEU A 93 -36.41 -23.46 17.27
C LEU A 93 -37.58 -22.67 16.65
N ALA A 94 -37.27 -21.59 15.93
CA ALA A 94 -38.27 -20.70 15.33
C ALA A 94 -38.70 -21.13 13.92
N ASP A 95 -38.01 -22.10 13.31
CA ASP A 95 -38.29 -22.58 11.96
C ASP A 95 -37.94 -24.05 11.80
N THR A 96 -38.85 -24.92 12.22
CA THR A 96 -38.63 -26.37 12.18
C THR A 96 -38.52 -26.94 10.77
N GLU A 97 -38.97 -26.21 9.73
CA GLU A 97 -38.80 -26.63 8.34
C GLU A 97 -37.34 -26.53 7.87
N LEU A 98 -36.53 -25.65 8.47
CA LEU A 98 -35.08 -25.62 8.23
C LEU A 98 -34.42 -26.93 8.65
N ASN A 99 -34.87 -27.53 9.76
CA ASN A 99 -34.28 -28.73 10.35
C ASN A 99 -34.40 -29.97 9.45
N LYS A 100 -35.27 -29.91 8.43
CA LYS A 100 -35.50 -30.97 7.45
C LYS A 100 -34.66 -30.80 6.18
N ARG A 101 -33.86 -29.74 6.07
CA ARG A 101 -33.05 -29.42 4.89
C ARG A 101 -31.61 -29.82 5.13
N GLU A 102 -30.91 -30.16 4.05
CA GLU A 102 -29.45 -30.37 4.05
C GLU A 102 -28.72 -29.27 3.29
N ARG A 103 -29.47 -28.47 2.53
CA ARG A 103 -28.97 -27.39 1.70
C ARG A 103 -29.97 -26.23 1.67
N LEU A 104 -29.46 -25.00 1.82
CA LEU A 104 -30.22 -23.76 1.71
C LEU A 104 -29.63 -22.90 0.59
N GLU A 105 -30.45 -22.59 -0.41
CA GLU A 105 -30.13 -21.55 -1.38
C GLU A 105 -30.67 -20.22 -0.89
N ILE A 106 -29.78 -19.25 -0.68
CA ILE A 106 -30.10 -17.98 -0.06
C ILE A 106 -29.91 -16.88 -1.10
N GLU A 107 -30.92 -16.02 -1.23
CA GLU A 107 -30.93 -14.92 -2.18
C GLU A 107 -31.27 -13.62 -1.45
N SER A 108 -30.55 -12.56 -1.81
CA SER A 108 -30.77 -11.23 -1.26
C SER A 108 -32.07 -10.64 -1.76
N ILE A 109 -32.80 -9.94 -0.89
CA ILE A 109 -34.02 -9.20 -1.23
C ILE A 109 -33.69 -7.71 -1.43
N ARG A 110 -32.60 -7.21 -0.83
CA ARG A 110 -32.16 -5.80 -0.88
C ARG A 110 -30.63 -5.67 -0.95
N GLU A 111 -30.12 -4.49 -1.31
CA GLU A 111 -28.67 -4.29 -1.48
C GLU A 111 -27.88 -4.37 -0.15
N ASN A 112 -28.49 -3.99 0.97
CA ASN A 112 -27.86 -3.96 2.30
C ASN A 112 -28.15 -5.22 3.15
N SER A 113 -28.38 -6.37 2.50
CA SER A 113 -28.56 -7.62 3.23
C SER A 113 -27.27 -8.07 3.89
N THR A 114 -27.39 -8.61 5.10
CA THR A 114 -26.25 -8.95 5.94
C THR A 114 -26.31 -10.41 6.41
N LEU A 115 -25.23 -11.14 6.15
CA LEU A 115 -24.94 -12.44 6.74
C LEU A 115 -24.03 -12.22 7.94
N THR A 116 -24.50 -12.62 9.12
CA THR A 116 -23.71 -12.63 10.35
C THR A 116 -23.42 -14.06 10.76
N ILE A 117 -22.16 -14.36 11.01
CA ILE A 117 -21.70 -15.63 11.56
C ILE A 117 -21.17 -15.33 12.96
N THR A 118 -21.70 -16.02 13.96
CA THR A 118 -21.17 -15.99 15.34
C THR A 118 -20.41 -17.30 15.56
N PRO A 119 -19.07 -17.26 15.52
CA PRO A 119 -18.22 -18.43 15.65
C PRO A 119 -18.32 -19.11 17.02
N THR A 120 -17.89 -20.37 17.08
CA THR A 120 -17.58 -21.10 18.32
C THR A 120 -16.07 -21.07 18.58
N ALA A 121 -15.61 -21.59 19.73
CA ALA A 121 -14.21 -21.47 20.17
C ALA A 121 -13.17 -22.06 19.19
N ASP A 122 -13.52 -23.10 18.43
CA ASP A 122 -12.62 -23.79 17.49
C ASP A 122 -12.84 -23.39 16.02
N PHE A 123 -13.58 -22.30 15.80
CA PHE A 123 -13.86 -21.82 14.46
C PHE A 123 -12.69 -21.00 13.90
N ILE A 124 -12.27 -21.34 12.69
CA ILE A 124 -11.14 -20.69 12.03
C ILE A 124 -11.59 -20.16 10.66
N LEU A 125 -11.31 -18.90 10.35
CA LEU A 125 -11.25 -18.46 8.95
C LEU A 125 -9.95 -19.02 8.38
N GLN A 126 -10.08 -20.11 7.63
CA GLN A 126 -8.96 -20.90 7.14
C GLN A 126 -8.15 -20.12 6.12
N GLU A 127 -8.82 -19.54 5.13
CA GLU A 127 -8.17 -18.69 4.15
C GLU A 127 -9.13 -17.75 3.41
N LEU A 128 -8.59 -16.60 3.00
CA LEU A 128 -9.16 -15.73 1.98
C LEU A 128 -8.14 -15.58 0.85
N ARG A 129 -8.46 -16.11 -0.33
CA ARG A 129 -7.59 -16.04 -1.52
C ARG A 129 -8.16 -15.10 -2.58
N LEU A 130 -7.39 -14.08 -2.92
CA LEU A 130 -7.71 -13.10 -3.94
C LEU A 130 -7.40 -13.66 -5.33
N GLN A 131 -8.22 -13.30 -6.31
CA GLN A 131 -7.95 -13.55 -7.71
C GLN A 131 -7.33 -12.32 -8.37
N LYS A 132 -6.70 -12.50 -9.53
CA LYS A 132 -6.12 -11.39 -10.29
C LYS A 132 -7.18 -10.33 -10.59
N GLU A 133 -6.78 -9.06 -10.48
CA GLU A 133 -7.64 -7.88 -10.60
C GLU A 133 -8.71 -7.71 -9.49
N THR A 134 -8.71 -8.54 -8.45
CA THR A 134 -9.55 -8.29 -7.26
C THR A 134 -9.08 -7.01 -6.58
N ARG A 135 -10.00 -6.06 -6.37
CA ARG A 135 -9.72 -4.83 -5.63
C ARG A 135 -10.08 -5.02 -4.17
N VAL A 136 -9.12 -4.76 -3.29
CA VAL A 136 -9.33 -4.65 -1.84
C VAL A 136 -9.38 -3.17 -1.52
N LYS A 137 -10.53 -2.68 -1.07
CA LYS A 137 -10.75 -1.27 -0.77
C LYS A 137 -10.85 -1.05 0.73
N ASN A 138 -10.23 0.04 1.18
CA ASN A 138 -10.32 0.55 2.54
C ASN A 138 -10.02 -0.53 3.60
N LEU A 139 -8.99 -1.34 3.37
CA LEU A 139 -8.49 -2.27 4.37
C LEU A 139 -8.00 -1.48 5.56
N LYS A 140 -8.67 -1.66 6.70
CA LYS A 140 -8.46 -0.87 7.92
C LYS A 140 -8.61 -1.74 9.15
N TYR A 141 -7.94 -1.33 10.22
CA TYR A 141 -8.15 -1.85 11.56
C TYR A 141 -8.74 -0.75 12.43
N ALA A 142 -9.90 -1.01 13.03
CA ALA A 142 -10.54 -0.13 14.00
C ALA A 142 -10.27 -0.69 15.40
N PRO A 143 -9.41 -0.02 16.20
CA PRO A 143 -8.91 -0.57 17.45
C PRO A 143 -9.96 -0.60 18.56
N PHE A 144 -10.82 0.42 18.67
CA PHE A 144 -11.86 0.52 19.71
C PHE A 144 -12.78 -0.69 19.78
N ASN A 145 -13.04 -1.32 18.65
CA ASN A 145 -13.85 -2.53 18.56
C ASN A 145 -13.06 -3.70 17.98
N ASN A 146 -11.73 -3.69 17.93
CA ASN A 146 -10.93 -4.79 17.36
C ASN A 146 -11.42 -5.30 15.98
N LEU A 147 -11.88 -4.40 15.14
CA LEU A 147 -12.52 -4.75 13.88
C LEU A 147 -11.55 -4.61 12.72
N LEU A 148 -11.30 -5.70 12.01
CA LEU A 148 -10.69 -5.64 10.69
C LEU A 148 -11.79 -5.51 9.64
N ALA A 149 -11.74 -4.44 8.85
CA ALA A 149 -12.77 -4.13 7.86
C ALA A 149 -12.16 -3.85 6.49
N PHE A 150 -12.78 -4.35 5.44
CA PHE A 150 -12.41 -4.08 4.05
C PHE A 150 -13.57 -4.39 3.11
N SER A 151 -13.54 -3.81 1.92
CA SER A 151 -14.46 -4.15 0.84
C SER A 151 -13.73 -4.95 -0.22
N LEU A 152 -14.28 -6.09 -0.60
CA LEU A 152 -13.78 -6.92 -1.70
C LEU A 152 -14.58 -6.59 -2.95
N GLN A 153 -13.89 -6.30 -4.04
CA GLN A 153 -14.50 -6.17 -5.36
C GLN A 153 -13.80 -7.13 -6.31
N PRO A 154 -14.30 -8.38 -6.42
CA PRO A 154 -13.84 -9.33 -7.42
C PRO A 154 -13.98 -8.76 -8.83
N ASN A 155 -13.16 -9.26 -9.74
CA ASN A 155 -13.32 -9.01 -11.16
C ASN A 155 -14.19 -10.12 -11.79
N SER A 156 -13.66 -10.88 -12.75
CA SER A 156 -14.40 -11.96 -13.43
C SER A 156 -14.35 -13.31 -12.71
N GLN A 157 -13.39 -13.50 -11.81
CA GLN A 157 -13.22 -14.76 -11.06
C GLN A 157 -13.71 -14.62 -9.62
N PRO A 158 -14.39 -15.65 -9.08
CA PRO A 158 -14.87 -15.62 -7.70
C PRO A 158 -13.70 -15.63 -6.71
N VAL A 159 -13.86 -14.84 -5.65
CA VAL A 159 -12.97 -14.87 -4.48
C VAL A 159 -13.51 -15.88 -3.48
N ASN A 160 -12.66 -16.79 -3.03
CA ASN A 160 -13.03 -17.84 -2.09
C ASN A 160 -12.73 -17.40 -0.66
N LEU A 161 -13.75 -17.45 0.18
CA LEU A 161 -13.63 -17.28 1.62
C LEU A 161 -13.99 -18.60 2.30
N SER A 162 -13.00 -19.24 2.91
CA SER A 162 -13.10 -20.58 3.48
C SER A 162 -12.99 -20.53 4.99
N PHE A 163 -13.86 -21.30 5.65
CA PHE A 163 -13.95 -21.42 7.09
C PHE A 163 -13.93 -22.89 7.50
N ASN A 164 -13.27 -23.17 8.61
CA ASN A 164 -13.29 -24.44 9.30
C ASN A 164 -14.02 -24.28 10.64
N PRO A 165 -15.30 -24.67 10.74
CA PRO A 165 -16.05 -24.66 12.00
C PRO A 165 -15.72 -25.85 12.92
N SER A 166 -14.81 -26.74 12.55
CA SER A 166 -14.37 -27.90 13.35
C SER A 166 -15.52 -28.83 13.76
N GLY A 167 -16.60 -28.88 12.97
CA GLY A 167 -17.81 -29.68 13.24
C GLY A 167 -18.74 -29.12 14.32
N ASN A 168 -18.37 -28.02 14.98
CA ASN A 168 -19.20 -27.37 15.99
C ASN A 168 -20.33 -26.54 15.35
N PRO A 169 -21.54 -26.50 15.94
CA PRO A 169 -22.64 -25.70 15.42
C PRO A 169 -22.29 -24.21 15.51
N ILE A 170 -22.31 -23.50 14.38
CA ILE A 170 -22.15 -22.04 14.31
C ILE A 170 -23.50 -21.36 14.20
N LYS A 171 -23.67 -20.23 14.88
CA LYS A 171 -24.91 -19.44 14.76
C LYS A 171 -24.84 -18.56 13.52
N ILE A 172 -25.85 -18.70 12.65
CA ILE A 172 -26.05 -17.90 11.46
C ILE A 172 -27.24 -16.97 11.68
N THR A 173 -27.07 -15.70 11.30
CA THR A 173 -28.15 -14.71 11.29
C THR A 173 -28.21 -14.05 9.91
N LEU A 174 -29.37 -14.16 9.26
CA LEU A 174 -29.64 -13.62 7.94
C LEU A 174 -30.62 -12.45 8.05
N SER A 175 -30.23 -11.26 7.61
CA SER A 175 -31.13 -10.09 7.54
C SER A 175 -31.23 -9.61 6.09
N GLY A 176 -32.46 -9.43 5.58
CA GLY A 176 -32.70 -9.03 4.18
C GLY A 176 -32.59 -10.16 3.16
N TYR A 177 -32.58 -11.42 3.61
CA TYR A 177 -32.47 -12.60 2.75
C TYR A 177 -33.76 -13.42 2.71
N LYS A 178 -34.01 -14.06 1.57
CA LYS A 178 -34.99 -15.15 1.43
C LYS A 178 -34.24 -16.47 1.21
N ILE A 179 -34.87 -17.57 1.64
CA ILE A 179 -34.41 -18.92 1.33
C ILE A 179 -35.34 -19.49 0.26
N ALA A 180 -34.77 -20.03 -0.81
CA ALA A 180 -35.55 -20.68 -1.86
C ALA A 180 -36.36 -21.84 -1.28
N ASN A 181 -37.61 -21.98 -1.73
CA ASN A 181 -38.53 -23.05 -1.32
C ASN A 181 -38.91 -23.06 0.18
N LEU A 182 -38.80 -21.92 0.86
CA LEU A 182 -39.39 -21.68 2.18
C LEU A 182 -40.34 -20.48 2.16
N PRO A 183 -41.40 -20.48 2.99
CA PRO A 183 -42.30 -19.34 3.11
C PRO A 183 -41.51 -18.09 3.49
N GLN A 184 -41.73 -16.99 2.76
CA GLN A 184 -41.05 -15.74 3.05
C GLN A 184 -41.56 -15.19 4.39
N LYS A 185 -40.64 -15.04 5.35
CA LYS A 185 -40.91 -14.33 6.60
C LYS A 185 -40.94 -12.82 6.34
N LYS A 186 -41.59 -12.06 7.23
CA LYS A 186 -41.60 -10.58 7.16
C LYS A 186 -40.16 -10.07 7.01
N GLU A 187 -39.95 -9.14 6.08
CA GLU A 187 -38.61 -8.67 5.67
C GLU A 187 -37.75 -8.12 6.82
N ASP A 188 -38.38 -7.60 7.87
CA ASP A 188 -37.71 -6.98 9.01
C ASP A 188 -37.30 -7.95 10.12
N ILE A 189 -37.72 -9.22 10.06
CA ILE A 189 -37.38 -10.21 11.09
C ILE A 189 -36.16 -11.01 10.62
N PRO A 190 -35.01 -10.88 11.31
CA PRO A 190 -33.83 -11.66 10.95
C PRO A 190 -34.10 -13.16 11.17
N LEU A 191 -33.60 -13.98 10.25
CA LEU A 191 -33.66 -15.42 10.37
C LEU A 191 -32.42 -15.95 11.11
N GLU A 192 -32.65 -16.62 12.23
CA GLU A 192 -31.59 -17.21 13.05
C GLU A 192 -31.68 -18.74 13.09
N PHE A 193 -30.53 -19.40 12.93
CA PHE A 193 -30.39 -20.85 13.04
C PHE A 193 -28.93 -21.23 13.32
N ASN A 194 -28.74 -22.45 13.80
CA ASN A 194 -27.43 -23.07 13.93
C ASN A 194 -27.13 -23.93 12.70
N LEU A 195 -25.90 -23.88 12.22
CA LEU A 195 -25.37 -24.71 11.14
C LEU A 195 -24.24 -25.58 11.67
N SER A 196 -24.38 -26.90 11.56
CA SER A 196 -23.28 -27.84 11.76
C SER A 196 -22.78 -28.34 10.40
N THR A 197 -21.52 -28.08 10.10
CA THR A 197 -20.83 -28.55 8.89
C THR A 197 -19.35 -28.78 9.20
N THR A 198 -18.64 -29.54 8.37
CA THR A 198 -17.18 -29.72 8.46
C THR A 198 -16.41 -28.70 7.64
N GLU A 199 -17.02 -28.21 6.55
CA GLU A 199 -16.45 -27.18 5.69
C GLU A 199 -17.51 -26.13 5.37
N PHE A 200 -17.11 -24.87 5.38
CA PHE A 200 -17.98 -23.76 5.00
C PHE A 200 -17.22 -22.82 4.07
N LYS A 201 -17.69 -22.72 2.83
CA LYS A 201 -17.05 -21.91 1.79
C LYS A 201 -18.06 -20.95 1.18
N LEU A 202 -17.66 -19.70 1.03
CA LEU A 202 -18.40 -18.68 0.30
C LEU A 202 -17.64 -18.27 -0.96
N GLU A 203 -18.34 -18.31 -2.09
CA GLU A 203 -17.84 -17.79 -3.36
C GLU A 203 -18.37 -16.37 -3.58
N ILE A 204 -17.46 -15.42 -3.61
CA ILE A 204 -17.77 -13.99 -3.70
C ILE A 204 -17.56 -13.57 -5.14
N GLN A 205 -18.65 -13.23 -5.83
CA GLN A 205 -18.66 -12.86 -7.26
C GLN A 205 -18.96 -11.36 -7.48
N GLN A 206 -19.30 -10.64 -6.42
CA GLN A 206 -19.72 -9.26 -6.42
C GLN A 206 -18.99 -8.47 -5.35
N ALA A 207 -19.14 -7.14 -5.39
CA ALA A 207 -18.66 -6.29 -4.33
C ALA A 207 -19.35 -6.64 -2.99
N ILE A 208 -18.57 -6.91 -1.95
CA ILE A 208 -19.06 -7.12 -0.59
C ILE A 208 -18.21 -6.37 0.42
N ASP A 209 -18.81 -6.01 1.54
CA ASP A 209 -18.09 -5.54 2.71
C ASP A 209 -17.87 -6.68 3.70
N VAL A 210 -16.63 -6.82 4.16
CA VAL A 210 -16.17 -7.83 5.09
C VAL A 210 -15.73 -7.15 6.37
N ASN A 211 -16.30 -7.59 7.48
CA ASN A 211 -16.04 -7.08 8.82
C ASN A 211 -15.74 -8.28 9.73
N LEU A 212 -14.51 -8.36 10.22
CA LEU A 212 -14.01 -9.44 11.07
C LEU A 212 -13.73 -8.87 12.46
N GLN A 213 -14.57 -9.23 13.42
CA GLN A 213 -14.44 -8.82 14.82
C GLN A 213 -13.43 -9.75 15.51
N LEU A 214 -12.24 -9.23 15.81
CA LEU A 214 -11.15 -9.98 16.43
C LEU A 214 -11.30 -9.99 17.96
N SER A 215 -10.96 -11.10 18.60
CA SER A 215 -10.82 -11.18 20.06
C SER A 215 -9.45 -10.63 20.51
N GLN A 216 -9.38 -10.12 21.74
CA GLN A 216 -8.22 -9.34 22.24
C GLN A 216 -6.95 -10.19 22.47
N ASP A 217 -7.08 -11.50 22.68
CA ASP A 217 -6.09 -12.27 23.44
C ASP A 217 -4.86 -12.80 22.70
N LYS A 218 -4.73 -12.64 21.37
CA LYS A 218 -3.55 -13.20 20.67
C LYS A 218 -3.02 -12.32 19.54
N GLU A 219 -1.72 -12.07 19.59
CA GLU A 219 -0.92 -11.61 18.45
C GLU A 219 -0.63 -12.79 17.54
N GLN A 220 -1.48 -13.03 16.55
CA GLN A 220 -1.18 -13.96 15.47
C GLN A 220 -1.05 -13.19 14.14
N PRO A 221 -0.11 -13.58 13.28
CA PRO A 221 0.00 -13.02 11.93
C PRO A 221 -1.21 -13.47 11.09
N ILE A 222 -2.23 -12.62 10.99
CA ILE A 222 -3.44 -12.92 10.20
C ILE A 222 -3.26 -12.69 8.70
N PHE A 223 -2.31 -11.84 8.32
CA PHE A 223 -2.04 -11.49 6.91
C PHE A 223 -0.86 -12.28 6.38
N TRP A 224 -0.99 -12.74 5.13
CA TRP A 224 0.12 -13.39 4.45
C TRP A 224 1.09 -12.39 3.81
N ARG A 225 2.29 -12.88 3.46
CA ARG A 225 3.39 -12.06 2.95
C ARG A 225 3.47 -12.09 1.42
N ASN A 226 4.12 -11.06 0.87
CA ASN A 226 4.50 -10.96 -0.54
C ASN A 226 3.33 -11.02 -1.53
N ILE A 227 2.31 -10.18 -1.32
CA ILE A 227 1.17 -10.07 -2.24
C ILE A 227 1.57 -9.15 -3.39
N LYS A 228 1.53 -9.64 -4.64
CA LYS A 228 1.73 -8.78 -5.82
C LYS A 228 0.49 -7.92 -6.08
N VAL A 229 0.72 -6.62 -6.22
CA VAL A 229 -0.33 -5.61 -6.27
C VAL A 229 -0.04 -4.54 -7.32
N ASN A 230 -1.07 -3.80 -7.68
CA ASN A 230 -0.93 -2.49 -8.32
C ASN A 230 -1.98 -1.53 -7.72
N ASN A 231 -1.93 -0.26 -8.16
CA ASN A 231 -2.89 0.76 -7.76
C ASN A 231 -3.03 0.89 -6.23
N VAL A 232 -1.92 0.75 -5.50
CA VAL A 232 -1.92 0.92 -4.04
C VAL A 232 -2.17 2.39 -3.69
N ARG A 233 -3.09 2.61 -2.76
CA ARG A 233 -3.56 3.94 -2.36
C ARG A 233 -3.63 4.04 -0.84
N PHE A 234 -2.91 5.00 -0.29
CA PHE A 234 -2.92 5.37 1.13
C PHE A 234 -3.75 6.64 1.33
N GLU A 235 -4.93 6.63 0.72
CA GLU A 235 -5.86 7.75 0.73
C GLU A 235 -7.29 7.23 0.74
N ARG A 236 -8.20 8.04 1.28
CA ARG A 236 -9.64 7.77 1.29
C ARG A 236 -10.42 8.94 0.70
N PRO A 237 -11.47 8.70 -0.09
CA PRO A 237 -12.38 9.75 -0.50
C PRO A 237 -13.23 10.21 0.69
N ILE A 238 -13.39 11.52 0.82
CA ILE A 238 -14.39 12.17 1.66
C ILE A 238 -15.53 12.55 0.72
N ILE A 239 -16.66 11.86 0.88
CA ILE A 239 -17.87 12.14 0.11
C ILE A 239 -18.46 13.45 0.65
N THR A 240 -18.35 14.51 -0.13
CA THR A 240 -18.82 15.87 0.23
C THR A 240 -20.21 16.18 -0.32
N GLY A 241 -20.77 15.29 -1.16
CA GLY A 241 -22.10 15.43 -1.75
C GLY A 241 -22.45 14.29 -2.71
N ASN A 242 -23.42 14.50 -3.60
CA ASN A 242 -23.89 13.47 -4.54
C ASN A 242 -23.00 13.32 -5.78
N ASN A 243 -22.06 14.24 -6.02
CA ASN A 243 -21.21 14.26 -7.20
C ASN A 243 -19.79 13.82 -6.85
N VAL A 244 -19.40 12.66 -7.37
CA VAL A 244 -18.07 12.04 -7.17
C VAL A 244 -16.91 12.96 -7.60
N ARG A 245 -17.17 13.97 -8.46
CA ARG A 245 -16.14 14.95 -8.86
C ARG A 245 -15.78 15.95 -7.77
N ASP A 246 -16.65 16.13 -6.78
CA ASP A 246 -16.47 17.06 -5.67
C ASP A 246 -15.86 16.37 -4.44
N ASP A 247 -15.63 15.04 -4.52
CA ASP A 247 -15.04 14.25 -3.45
C ASP A 247 -13.62 14.74 -3.16
N LEU A 248 -13.41 15.12 -1.91
CA LEU A 248 -12.07 15.42 -1.40
C LEU A 248 -11.35 14.12 -1.13
N VAL A 249 -10.02 14.16 -1.12
CA VAL A 249 -9.20 12.99 -0.79
C VAL A 249 -8.35 13.32 0.42
N GLU A 250 -8.33 12.41 1.38
CA GLU A 250 -7.56 12.53 2.62
C GLU A 250 -6.50 11.43 2.68
N SER A 251 -5.28 11.79 3.09
CA SER A 251 -4.25 10.80 3.36
C SER A 251 -4.62 9.96 4.57
N THR A 252 -4.34 8.66 4.48
CA THR A 252 -4.53 7.72 5.60
C THR A 252 -3.21 7.40 6.30
N ILE A 253 -2.10 8.01 5.88
CA ILE A 253 -0.77 7.77 6.44
C ILE A 253 -0.67 8.45 7.81
N ILE A 254 -0.22 7.67 8.80
CA ILE A 254 0.09 8.16 10.14
C ILE A 254 1.59 8.48 10.24
N SER A 255 2.43 7.55 9.75
CA SER A 255 3.87 7.76 9.66
C SER A 255 4.50 6.73 8.74
N GLY A 256 5.76 6.91 8.37
CA GLY A 256 6.52 5.88 7.69
C GLY A 256 7.89 6.32 7.24
N ASN A 257 8.62 5.40 6.63
CA ASN A 257 9.86 5.70 5.92
C ASN A 257 9.89 4.93 4.61
N ILE A 258 10.39 5.56 3.56
CA ILE A 258 10.62 4.96 2.25
C ILE A 258 12.07 5.20 1.86
N ARG A 259 12.72 4.15 1.38
CA ARG A 259 14.09 4.18 0.92
C ARG A 259 14.16 3.89 -0.58
N MET A 260 14.83 4.75 -1.32
CA MET A 260 15.14 4.57 -2.75
C MET A 260 16.46 5.25 -3.06
N ALA A 261 17.30 4.67 -3.93
CA ALA A 261 18.53 5.31 -4.40
C ALA A 261 19.46 5.78 -3.27
N GLN A 262 19.57 4.99 -2.19
CA GLN A 262 20.36 5.28 -0.98
C GLN A 262 19.89 6.55 -0.22
N GLN A 263 18.69 7.05 -0.52
CA GLN A 263 18.05 8.15 0.17
C GLN A 263 16.84 7.63 0.94
N ASP A 264 16.64 8.18 2.13
CA ASP A 264 15.46 7.94 2.97
C ASP A 264 14.52 9.14 2.88
N LEU A 265 13.23 8.84 2.78
CA LEU A 265 12.15 9.81 2.78
C LEU A 265 11.17 9.43 3.88
N LYS A 266 11.18 10.23 4.94
CA LYS A 266 10.25 10.08 6.06
C LYS A 266 8.89 10.65 5.71
N LEU A 267 7.84 9.92 6.10
CA LEU A 267 6.45 10.36 6.01
C LEU A 267 5.91 10.67 7.40
N GLU A 268 5.22 11.79 7.50
CA GLU A 268 4.53 12.25 8.70
C GLU A 268 3.00 12.17 8.51
N GLU A 269 2.26 12.38 9.59
CA GLU A 269 0.81 12.23 9.59
C GLU A 269 0.15 13.13 8.55
N ASN A 270 -0.86 12.59 7.86
CA ASN A 270 -1.65 13.26 6.83
C ASN A 270 -0.86 13.69 5.58
N GLN A 271 0.41 13.32 5.46
CA GLN A 271 1.15 13.49 4.21
C GLN A 271 0.72 12.45 3.19
N PHE A 272 0.64 12.87 1.93
CA PHE A 272 0.40 11.99 0.79
C PHE A 272 1.71 11.38 0.32
N LEU A 273 1.67 10.09 0.02
CA LEU A 273 2.72 9.42 -0.73
C LEU A 273 2.38 9.44 -2.22
N ILE A 274 3.22 10.07 -3.03
CA ILE A 274 3.04 10.20 -4.47
C ILE A 274 4.13 9.37 -5.14
N VAL A 275 3.73 8.30 -5.83
CA VAL A 275 4.65 7.37 -6.49
C VAL A 275 4.33 7.34 -7.98
N GLU A 276 5.32 7.62 -8.83
CA GLU A 276 5.14 7.44 -10.28
C GLU A 276 5.05 5.96 -10.64
N LYS A 277 4.41 5.66 -11.77
CA LYS A 277 4.27 4.27 -12.25
C LYS A 277 5.64 3.66 -12.63
N PRO A 278 5.87 2.36 -12.37
CA PRO A 278 4.89 1.35 -11.97
C PRO A 278 4.44 1.43 -10.50
N GLY A 279 5.25 2.00 -9.62
CA GLY A 279 4.88 2.34 -8.24
C GLY A 279 5.04 1.17 -7.29
N VAL A 280 4.13 1.02 -6.32
CA VAL A 280 4.11 -0.13 -5.41
C VAL A 280 3.66 -1.38 -6.16
N GLU A 281 4.46 -2.44 -6.10
CA GLU A 281 4.24 -3.69 -6.82
C GLU A 281 4.06 -4.89 -5.88
N ILE A 282 4.57 -4.81 -4.65
CA ILE A 282 4.53 -5.89 -3.66
C ILE A 282 4.17 -5.32 -2.29
N LEU A 283 3.21 -5.96 -1.61
CA LEU A 283 2.99 -5.83 -0.17
C LEU A 283 3.78 -6.97 0.51
N ASN A 284 4.95 -6.65 1.06
CA ASN A 284 5.82 -7.64 1.69
C ASN A 284 5.19 -8.18 2.98
N GLN A 285 4.59 -7.29 3.76
CA GLN A 285 3.96 -7.64 5.02
C GLN A 285 2.86 -6.63 5.40
N ILE A 286 1.79 -7.14 6.00
CA ILE A 286 0.77 -6.33 6.68
C ILE A 286 0.71 -6.83 8.13
N LYS A 287 0.70 -5.92 9.11
CA LYS A 287 0.48 -6.25 10.51
C LYS A 287 -0.54 -5.31 11.12
N ILE A 288 -1.31 -5.83 12.06
CA ILE A 288 -2.12 -4.99 12.94
C ILE A 288 -1.22 -4.47 14.06
N ILE A 289 -1.18 -3.16 14.24
CA ILE A 289 -0.54 -2.52 15.38
C ILE A 289 -1.66 -2.09 16.34
N ARG A 290 -1.73 -2.78 17.49
CA ARG A 290 -2.63 -2.45 18.61
C ARG A 290 -1.90 -1.52 19.58
N GLU A 291 -2.62 -0.81 20.46
CA GLU A 291 -1.93 -0.24 21.62
C GLU A 291 -1.36 -1.41 22.39
N ASP A 292 -0.05 -1.46 22.49
CA ASP A 292 0.59 -2.26 23.50
C ASP A 292 0.24 -1.58 24.83
N THR A 293 -0.65 -2.17 25.61
CA THR A 293 -1.03 -1.68 26.94
C THR A 293 0.16 -1.50 27.89
N ASN A 294 1.38 -1.89 27.48
CA ASN A 294 2.59 -1.82 28.29
C ASN A 294 3.83 -1.18 27.66
N GLN A 295 3.82 -0.59 26.45
CA GLN A 295 5.08 -0.04 25.90
C GLN A 295 4.96 1.34 25.23
N ASN A 296 5.59 2.30 25.92
CA ASN A 296 6.14 3.56 25.43
C ASN A 296 5.16 4.70 25.10
N LEU A 297 4.62 5.33 26.14
CA LEU A 297 4.29 6.75 26.07
C LEU A 297 5.56 7.51 25.65
N LYS A 298 5.55 8.09 24.45
CA LYS A 298 6.63 9.02 24.05
C LYS A 298 6.41 10.34 24.77
N LEU A 299 7.10 10.52 25.88
CA LEU A 299 7.18 11.79 26.59
C LEU A 299 8.10 12.72 25.80
N LYS A 300 7.52 13.69 25.09
CA LYS A 300 8.30 14.77 24.47
C LYS A 300 8.25 15.98 25.40
N THR A 301 9.37 16.29 26.05
CA THR A 301 9.54 17.53 26.83
C THR A 301 9.94 18.66 25.90
N THR A 302 9.03 19.59 25.65
CA THR A 302 9.33 20.87 24.99
C THR A 302 9.14 21.99 26.00
N GLY A 303 10.26 22.49 26.53
CA GLY A 303 10.35 23.70 27.36
C GLY A 303 9.70 23.59 28.74
N GLU A 304 8.38 23.39 28.79
CA GLU A 304 7.55 23.43 30.01
C GLU A 304 6.32 22.49 29.96
N ASN A 305 6.06 21.79 28.85
CA ASN A 305 4.91 20.87 28.71
C ASN A 305 5.34 19.43 28.40
N LEU A 306 4.76 18.47 29.11
CA LEU A 306 4.81 17.04 28.78
C LEU A 306 3.75 16.76 27.71
N GLN A 307 4.17 16.49 26.47
CA GLN A 307 3.27 15.91 25.48
C GLN A 307 3.28 14.40 25.63
N ILE A 308 2.12 13.84 25.97
CA ILE A 308 1.83 12.40 25.90
C ILE A 308 1.32 12.16 24.49
N THR A 309 2.12 11.54 23.63
CA THR A 309 1.64 11.08 22.31
C THR A 309 1.18 9.64 22.46
N GLU A 310 -0.13 9.39 22.27
CA GLU A 310 -0.70 8.04 22.22
C GLU A 310 0.04 7.21 21.15
N ALA A 311 0.27 5.93 21.45
CA ALA A 311 0.85 5.02 20.47
C ALA A 311 -0.12 4.90 19.30
N SER A 312 0.34 5.29 18.11
CA SER A 312 -0.50 5.28 16.92
C SER A 312 -0.89 3.84 16.55
N GLN A 313 -2.20 3.58 16.52
CA GLN A 313 -2.79 2.29 16.15
C GLN A 313 -3.14 2.26 14.66
N GLY A 314 -3.12 1.08 14.05
CA GLY A 314 -3.52 0.92 12.65
C GLY A 314 -2.91 -0.30 11.98
N LEU A 315 -2.63 -0.17 10.69
CA LEU A 315 -1.97 -1.20 9.89
C LEU A 315 -0.54 -0.78 9.57
N GLU A 316 0.43 -1.59 9.98
CA GLU A 316 1.81 -1.49 9.47
C GLU A 316 1.88 -2.23 8.13
N VAL A 317 2.30 -1.54 7.08
CA VAL A 317 2.37 -2.08 5.71
C VAL A 317 3.78 -1.88 5.18
N SER A 318 4.48 -3.00 4.97
CA SER A 318 5.74 -3.02 4.25
C SER A 318 5.49 -3.16 2.76
N VAL A 319 6.02 -2.22 1.98
CA VAL A 319 5.84 -2.15 0.54
C VAL A 319 7.18 -2.19 -0.18
N SER A 320 7.18 -2.71 -1.40
CA SER A 320 8.27 -2.53 -2.34
C SER A 320 7.74 -2.39 -3.76
N GLY A 321 8.58 -1.84 -4.61
CA GLY A 321 8.24 -1.64 -6.01
C GLY A 321 9.32 -0.90 -6.74
N ASN A 322 8.96 -0.33 -7.87
CA ASN A 322 9.88 0.32 -8.77
C ASN A 322 9.32 1.64 -9.27
N THR A 323 10.14 2.69 -9.28
CA THR A 323 9.72 4.01 -9.78
C THR A 323 10.92 4.89 -10.11
N ASN A 324 10.67 6.00 -10.81
CA ASN A 324 11.68 7.02 -11.05
C ASN A 324 11.77 8.03 -9.89
N SER A 325 10.64 8.34 -9.27
CA SER A 325 10.52 9.38 -8.26
C SER A 325 9.49 9.01 -7.19
N ILE A 326 9.78 9.40 -5.96
CA ILE A 326 8.86 9.31 -4.82
C ILE A 326 8.78 10.69 -4.21
N GLN A 327 7.57 11.21 -4.06
CA GLN A 327 7.32 12.53 -3.51
C GLN A 327 6.38 12.43 -2.33
N VAL A 328 6.52 13.37 -1.40
CA VAL A 328 5.65 13.49 -0.22
C VAL A 328 5.23 14.92 -0.01
N GLY A 329 4.03 15.13 0.53
CA GLY A 329 3.53 16.45 0.87
C GLY A 329 2.11 16.43 1.41
N LEU A 330 1.68 17.53 2.02
CA LEU A 330 0.31 17.67 2.54
C LEU A 330 -0.73 17.85 1.43
N ASN A 331 -0.29 18.15 0.22
CA ASN A 331 -1.14 18.27 -0.97
C ASN A 331 -0.47 17.49 -2.12
N PRO A 332 -1.17 16.56 -2.78
CA PRO A 332 -0.63 15.79 -3.90
C PRO A 332 -0.09 16.64 -5.06
N ARG A 333 -0.56 17.89 -5.19
CA ARG A 333 -0.13 18.83 -6.25
C ARG A 333 1.02 19.74 -5.83
N LEU A 334 1.34 19.79 -4.54
CA LEU A 334 2.39 20.64 -3.95
C LEU A 334 3.27 19.78 -3.03
N PRO A 335 4.09 18.89 -3.60
CA PRO A 335 5.02 18.07 -2.82
C PRO A 335 6.05 18.96 -2.10
N ILE A 336 6.42 18.58 -0.89
CA ILE A 336 7.39 19.30 -0.06
C ILE A 336 8.77 18.62 -0.05
N ALA A 337 8.82 17.33 -0.37
CA ALA A 337 10.06 16.58 -0.50
C ALA A 337 9.95 15.52 -1.58
N GLN A 338 11.09 15.21 -2.20
CA GLN A 338 11.19 14.26 -3.30
C GLN A 338 12.53 13.53 -3.22
N ILE A 339 12.49 12.23 -3.45
CA ILE A 339 13.67 11.42 -3.78
C ILE A 339 13.54 10.92 -5.22
N GLN A 340 14.65 10.91 -5.95
CA GLN A 340 14.69 10.55 -7.35
C GLN A 340 15.82 9.55 -7.62
N GLY A 341 15.51 8.51 -8.38
CA GLY A 341 16.51 7.57 -8.87
C GLY A 341 17.36 8.20 -9.95
N SER A 342 18.68 8.12 -9.81
CA SER A 342 19.63 8.55 -10.85
C SER A 342 20.40 7.36 -11.43
N PHE A 343 20.92 7.51 -12.66
CA PHE A 343 21.68 6.44 -13.29
C PHE A 343 22.93 6.07 -12.47
N LEU A 344 23.67 7.05 -11.95
CA LEU A 344 24.87 6.79 -11.16
C LEU A 344 24.56 6.06 -9.84
N SER A 345 23.50 6.44 -9.13
CA SER A 345 23.12 5.80 -7.85
C SER A 345 22.67 4.35 -8.00
N ARG A 346 22.38 3.89 -9.22
CA ARG A 346 22.11 2.48 -9.51
C ARG A 346 23.36 1.60 -9.46
N TYR A 347 24.53 2.14 -9.80
CA TYR A 347 25.77 1.37 -9.93
C TYR A 347 26.84 1.75 -8.92
N LEU A 348 26.76 2.95 -8.35
CA LEU A 348 27.78 3.52 -7.48
C LEU A 348 27.16 3.90 -6.12
N GLY A 349 27.94 3.71 -5.05
CA GLY A 349 27.64 4.25 -3.73
C GLY A 349 27.74 5.78 -3.70
N SER A 350 27.06 6.41 -2.76
CA SER A 350 27.11 7.87 -2.55
C SER A 350 28.54 8.41 -2.44
N GLU A 351 29.42 7.71 -1.71
CA GLU A 351 30.84 8.09 -1.56
C GLU A 351 31.59 8.09 -2.89
N ALA A 352 31.37 7.08 -3.74
CA ALA A 352 32.00 7.01 -5.06
C ALA A 352 31.50 8.13 -5.98
N ILE A 353 30.21 8.47 -5.91
CA ILE A 353 29.64 9.59 -6.66
C ILE A 353 30.28 10.91 -6.20
N VAL A 354 30.36 11.14 -4.89
CA VAL A 354 30.99 12.34 -4.32
C VAL A 354 32.48 12.43 -4.71
N ALA A 355 33.20 11.30 -4.68
CA ALA A 355 34.60 11.24 -5.09
C ALA A 355 34.79 11.59 -6.56
N ILE A 356 33.96 11.05 -7.46
CA ILE A 356 34.01 11.37 -8.90
C ILE A 356 33.73 12.86 -9.14
N ILE A 357 32.71 13.42 -8.47
CA ILE A 357 32.38 14.85 -8.60
C ILE A 357 33.52 15.72 -8.07
N SER A 358 34.06 15.40 -6.91
CA SER A 358 35.16 16.16 -6.27
C SER A 358 36.44 16.11 -7.11
N PHE A 359 36.79 14.93 -7.61
CA PHE A 359 37.93 14.75 -8.52
C PHE A 359 37.74 15.52 -9.83
N SER A 360 36.54 15.47 -10.41
CA SER A 360 36.20 16.21 -11.62
C SER A 360 36.28 17.72 -11.43
N ALA A 361 35.81 18.23 -10.29
CA ALA A 361 35.92 19.64 -9.93
C ALA A 361 37.39 20.08 -9.81
N GLY A 362 38.21 19.29 -9.11
CA GLY A 362 39.66 19.54 -8.97
C GLY A 362 40.40 19.55 -10.33
N LEU A 363 40.06 18.63 -11.23
CA LEU A 363 40.59 18.60 -12.59
C LEU A 363 40.20 19.85 -13.39
N ILE A 364 38.93 20.25 -13.34
CA ILE A 364 38.45 21.45 -14.05
C ILE A 364 39.17 22.70 -13.54
N VAL A 365 39.29 22.89 -12.22
CA VAL A 365 39.98 24.04 -11.62
C VAL A 365 41.45 24.08 -12.06
N SER A 366 42.14 22.94 -12.04
CA SER A 366 43.54 22.86 -12.45
C SER A 366 43.71 23.19 -13.93
N LEU A 367 42.83 22.64 -14.77
CA LEU A 367 42.83 22.87 -16.21
C LEU A 367 42.48 24.31 -16.59
N LEU A 368 41.51 24.93 -15.89
CA LEU A 368 41.16 26.34 -16.05
C LEU A 368 42.29 27.26 -15.62
N SER A 369 42.94 26.98 -14.49
CA SER A 369 44.08 27.76 -14.00
C SER A 369 45.21 27.76 -15.03
N TRP A 370 45.57 26.58 -15.55
CA TRP A 370 46.54 26.48 -16.65
C TRP A 370 46.11 27.27 -17.89
N LEU A 371 44.82 27.20 -18.25
CA LEU A 371 44.30 27.92 -19.41
C LEU A 371 44.48 29.42 -19.24
N PHE A 372 44.19 29.98 -18.05
CA PHE A 372 44.38 31.40 -17.76
C PHE A 372 45.86 31.80 -17.72
N ASP A 373 46.72 31.01 -17.08
CA ASP A 373 48.16 31.30 -16.98
C ASP A 373 48.85 31.30 -18.36
N ASN A 374 48.35 30.51 -19.31
CA ASN A 374 48.93 30.36 -20.64
C ASN A 374 48.16 31.07 -21.74
N PHE A 375 46.99 31.67 -21.44
CA PHE A 375 46.25 32.42 -22.44
C PHE A 375 47.06 33.67 -22.83
N PRO A 376 47.24 33.96 -24.13
CA PRO A 376 47.97 35.14 -24.53
C PRO A 376 47.21 36.38 -24.01
N ALA A 377 47.83 37.13 -23.10
CA ALA A 377 47.34 38.45 -22.73
C ALA A 377 47.13 39.25 -24.02
N SER A 378 45.94 39.82 -24.18
CA SER A 378 45.69 40.75 -25.28
C SER A 378 46.67 41.92 -25.11
N PRO A 379 47.46 42.30 -26.12
CA PRO A 379 48.21 43.55 -26.06
C PRO A 379 47.26 44.75 -25.98
#